data_AF-A0A3D5HHE3-F1
#
_entry.id   AF-A0A3D5HHE3-F1
#
_cell.length_a   1.000
_cell.length_b   1.000
_cell.length_c   1.000
_cell.angle_alpha   90.00
_cell.angle_beta   90.00
_cell.angle_gamma   90.00
#
_symmetry.space_group_name_H-M   'P 1'
#
loop_
_entity.id
_entity.type
_entity.pdbx_description
1 polymer ?
#
loop_
_entity_poly.entity_id
_entity_poly.type
_entity_poly.pdbx_seq_one_letter_code
_entity_poly.pdbx_strand_id
1 'polypeptide(L)'
;LQVNEQAAESLMLALRQPEGVNIEQWQKRYGLKWEKEQLDLVNELCAAGRALRKGQHLCLTAKGMLLADRITVELMPESCRK
;
A
#
# COMPACT_ATOMS: atom_id res chain seq x y z
N LEU A 1 -11.57 16.48 -0.44
CA LEU A 1 -10.29 16.33 -1.16
C LEU A 1 -9.13 15.91 -0.23
N GLN A 2 -8.98 16.51 0.95
CA GLN A 2 -7.83 16.27 1.86
C GLN A 2 -7.52 14.82 2.28
N VAL A 3 -8.53 13.99 2.60
CA VAL A 3 -8.30 12.66 3.22
C VAL A 3 -7.60 11.68 2.26
N ASN A 4 -7.90 11.76 0.96
CA ASN A 4 -7.31 10.87 -0.05
C ASN A 4 -5.83 11.18 -0.27
N GLU A 5 -5.48 12.47 -0.31
CA GLU A 5 -4.10 12.95 -0.46
C GLU A 5 -3.26 12.55 0.76
N GLN A 6 -3.81 12.71 1.97
CA GLN A 6 -3.16 12.29 3.21
C GLN A 6 -3.01 10.77 3.31
N ALA A 7 -3.99 10.01 2.81
CA ALA A 7 -3.92 8.55 2.77
C ALA A 7 -2.81 8.08 1.82
N ALA A 8 -2.76 8.67 0.62
CA ALA A 8 -1.74 8.38 -0.38
C ALA A 8 -0.34 8.73 0.14
N GLU A 9 -0.15 9.94 0.68
CA GLU A 9 1.14 10.36 1.27
C GLU A 9 1.57 9.43 2.40
N SER A 10 0.67 9.10 3.34
CA SER A 10 0.99 8.18 4.44
C SER A 10 1.33 6.78 3.94
N LEU A 11 0.66 6.29 2.91
CA LEU A 11 0.96 4.99 2.30
C LEU A 11 2.35 5.03 1.64
N MET A 12 2.62 6.10 0.90
CA MET A 12 3.89 6.35 0.22
C MET A 12 5.06 6.37 1.19
N LEU A 13 4.91 7.06 2.33
CA LEU A 13 5.94 7.14 3.37
C LEU A 13 6.11 5.78 4.05
N ALA A 14 5.03 5.13 4.46
CA ALA A 14 5.08 3.86 5.18
C ALA A 14 5.70 2.73 4.34
N LEU A 15 5.36 2.63 3.05
CA LEU A 15 5.94 1.62 2.16
C LEU A 15 7.46 1.77 1.95
N ARG A 16 7.99 2.99 2.13
CA ARG A 16 9.43 3.27 2.05
C ARG A 16 10.18 3.03 3.36
N GLN A 17 9.46 2.80 4.46
CA GLN A 17 10.06 2.43 5.73
C GLN A 17 10.30 0.91 5.79
N PRO A 18 11.34 0.46 6.51
CA PRO A 18 11.64 -0.96 6.68
C PRO A 18 10.51 -1.74 7.39
N GLU A 19 9.72 -1.05 8.23
CA GLU A 19 8.55 -1.60 8.91
C GLU A 19 7.36 -1.81 7.97
N GLY A 20 7.31 -1.09 6.85
CA GLY A 20 6.19 -1.11 5.91
C GLY A 20 4.93 -0.45 6.44
N VAL A 21 3.80 -0.73 5.80
CA VAL A 21 2.48 -0.21 6.20
C VAL A 21 1.68 -1.27 6.94
N ASN A 22 1.15 -0.93 8.11
CA ASN A 22 0.11 -1.73 8.74
C ASN A 22 -1.22 -1.49 8.01
N ILE A 23 -1.67 -2.50 7.27
CA ILE A 23 -2.82 -2.38 6.36
C ILE A 23 -4.08 -2.04 7.16
N GLU A 24 -4.35 -2.76 8.26
CA GLU A 24 -5.57 -2.58 9.03
C GLU A 24 -5.61 -1.21 9.71
N GLN A 25 -4.50 -0.77 10.30
CA GLN A 25 -4.42 0.55 10.94
C GLN A 25 -4.54 1.67 9.91
N TRP A 26 -3.89 1.55 8.75
CA TRP A 26 -3.99 2.55 7.68
C TRP A 26 -5.43 2.65 7.16
N GLN A 27 -6.08 1.52 6.89
CA GLN A 27 -7.48 1.48 6.50
C GLN A 27 -8.40 2.13 7.53
N LYS A 28 -8.23 1.82 8.82
CA LYS A 28 -9.00 2.43 9.92
C LYS A 28 -8.76 3.93 10.03
N ARG A 29 -7.52 4.39 9.89
CA ARG A 29 -7.13 5.80 10.01
C ARG A 29 -7.79 6.67 8.94
N TYR A 30 -7.88 6.18 7.71
CA TYR A 30 -8.40 6.94 6.57
C TYR A 30 -9.85 6.58 6.20
N GLY A 31 -10.46 5.62 6.90
CA GLY A 31 -11.81 5.13 6.57
C GLY A 31 -11.86 4.43 5.21
N LEU A 32 -10.73 3.92 4.73
CA LEU A 32 -10.58 3.28 3.42
C LEU A 32 -10.62 1.76 3.56
N LYS A 33 -11.03 1.10 2.48
CA LYS A 33 -10.97 -0.36 2.38
C LYS A 33 -10.25 -0.76 1.11
N TRP A 34 -9.30 -1.67 1.25
CA TRP A 34 -8.75 -2.39 0.11
C TRP A 34 -9.77 -3.42 -0.35
N GLU A 35 -10.08 -3.35 -1.64
CA GLU A 35 -10.98 -4.26 -2.31
C GLU A 35 -10.18 -5.39 -2.95
N LYS A 36 -10.86 -6.25 -3.69
CA LYS A 36 -10.26 -7.43 -4.30
C LYS A 36 -9.03 -7.08 -5.15
N GLU A 37 -9.09 -6.00 -5.92
CA GLU A 37 -8.00 -5.56 -6.80
C GLU A 37 -6.71 -5.23 -6.02
N GLN A 38 -6.80 -4.48 -4.92
CA GLN A 38 -5.62 -4.15 -4.13
C GLN A 38 -5.07 -5.40 -3.44
N LEU A 39 -5.93 -6.33 -3.02
CA LEU A 39 -5.49 -7.60 -2.43
C LEU A 39 -4.78 -8.49 -3.46
N ASP A 40 -5.32 -8.61 -4.67
CA ASP A 40 -4.71 -9.33 -5.78
C ASP A 40 -3.35 -8.71 -6.15
N LEU A 41 -3.26 -7.39 -6.26
CA LEU A 41 -2.00 -6.68 -6.48
C LEU A 41 -0.97 -6.99 -5.39
N VAL A 42 -1.36 -6.98 -4.11
CA VAL A 42 -0.43 -7.34 -3.03
C VAL A 42 0.06 -8.78 -3.18
N ASN A 43 -0.81 -9.71 -3.56
CA ASN A 43 -0.43 -11.10 -3.78
C ASN A 43 0.54 -11.22 -4.96
N GLU A 44 0.32 -10.51 -6.07
CA GLU A 44 1.23 -10.47 -7.21
C GLU A 44 2.59 -9.86 -6.84
N LEU A 45 2.60 -8.77 -6.06
CA LEU A 45 3.83 -8.16 -5.57
C LEU A 45 4.61 -9.12 -4.67
N CYS A 46 3.93 -9.88 -3.82
CA CYS A 46 4.55 -10.92 -3.02
C CYS A 46 5.10 -12.07 -3.88
N ALA A 47 4.33 -12.57 -4.83
CA ALA A 47 4.75 -13.63 -5.76
C ALA A 47 5.97 -13.21 -6.60
N ALA A 48 6.04 -11.93 -7.01
CA ALA A 48 7.14 -11.36 -7.76
C ALA A 48 8.38 -11.01 -6.89
N GLY A 49 8.33 -11.25 -5.57
CA GLY A 49 9.40 -10.90 -4.64
C GLY A 49 9.62 -9.39 -4.48
N ARG A 50 8.59 -8.58 -4.78
CA ARG A 50 8.58 -7.12 -4.67
C ARG A 50 8.01 -6.64 -3.34
N ALA A 51 7.16 -7.44 -2.70
CA ALA A 51 6.64 -7.17 -1.37
C ALA A 51 6.72 -8.39 -0.46
N LEU A 52 6.67 -8.16 0.84
CA LEU A 52 6.66 -9.17 1.88
C LEU A 52 5.54 -8.82 2.87
N ARG A 53 4.65 -9.79 3.14
CA ARG A 53 3.69 -9.68 4.24
C ARG A 53 4.33 -10.18 5.53
N LYS A 54 4.39 -9.32 6.55
CA LYS A 54 4.81 -9.63 7.92
C LYS A 54 3.63 -9.44 8.86
N GLY A 55 2.78 -10.47 8.95
CA GLY A 55 1.51 -10.37 9.67
C GLY A 55 0.60 -9.32 9.03
N GLN A 56 0.29 -8.25 9.78
CA GLN A 56 -0.54 -7.13 9.30
C GLN A 56 0.24 -6.06 8.51
N HIS A 57 1.56 -6.21 8.40
CA HIS A 57 2.41 -5.25 7.70
C HIS A 57 2.71 -5.70 6.28
N LEU A 58 2.64 -4.75 5.34
CA LEU A 58 3.13 -4.89 3.98
C LEU A 58 4.43 -4.10 3.84
N CYS A 59 5.53 -4.81 3.63
CA CYS A 59 6.85 -4.22 3.43
C CYS A 59 7.29 -4.39 1.97
N LEU A 60 7.90 -3.38 1.38
CA LEU A 60 8.55 -3.53 0.07
C LEU A 60 9.93 -4.18 0.24
N THR A 61 10.29 -5.04 -0.71
CA THR A 61 11.69 -5.50 -0.84
C THR A 61 12.52 -4.42 -1.53
N ALA A 62 13.85 -4.61 -1.62
CA ALA A 62 14.69 -3.73 -2.42
C ALA A 62 14.20 -3.60 -3.87
N LYS A 63 13.68 -4.69 -4.46
CA LYS A 63 13.08 -4.68 -5.81
C LYS A 63 11.76 -3.91 -5.84
N GLY A 64 10.92 -4.04 -4.81
CA GLY A 64 9.68 -3.28 -4.69
C GLY A 64 9.92 -1.79 -4.50
N MET A 65 10.97 -1.41 -3.77
CA MET A 65 11.31 -0.01 -3.51
C MET A 65 11.56 0.79 -4.79
N LEU A 66 12.13 0.15 -5.82
CA LEU A 66 12.32 0.75 -7.15
C LEU A 66 11.00 1.16 -7.82
N LEU A 67 9.89 0.55 -7.40
CA LEU A 67 8.55 0.76 -7.91
C LEU A 67 7.62 1.38 -6.86
N ALA A 68 8.15 1.89 -5.74
CA ALA A 68 7.36 2.31 -4.59
C ALA A 68 6.29 3.35 -4.93
N ASP A 69 6.60 4.30 -5.82
CA ASP A 69 5.67 5.35 -6.23
C ASP A 69 4.47 4.77 -6.98
N ARG A 70 4.76 3.92 -7.98
CA ARG A 70 3.75 3.21 -8.76
C ARG A 70 2.90 2.29 -7.88
N ILE A 71 3.54 1.50 -7.00
CA ILE A 71 2.84 0.59 -6.08
C ILE A 71 1.91 1.38 -5.16
N THR A 72 2.33 2.56 -4.68
CA THR A 72 1.49 3.42 -3.85
C THR A 72 0.21 3.83 -4.59
N VAL A 73 0.34 4.29 -5.85
CA VAL A 73 -0.82 4.66 -6.68
C VAL A 73 -1.71 3.45 -6.93
N GLU A 74 -1.13 2.30 -7.27
CA GLU A 74 -1.86 1.06 -7.58
C GLU A 74 -2.58 0.47 -6.34
N LEU A 75 -2.08 0.73 -5.12
CA LEU A 75 -2.71 0.32 -3.86
C LEU A 75 -3.78 1.30 -3.33
N MET A 76 -3.90 2.49 -3.91
CA MET A 76 -5.01 3.38 -3.58
C MET A 76 -6.35 2.78 -4.08
N PRO A 77 -7.42 2.78 -3.27
CA PRO A 77 -8.75 2.35 -3.70
C PRO A 77 -9.24 3.17 -4.89
N GLU A 78 -10.05 2.57 -5.77
CA GLU A 78 -10.61 3.26 -6.93
C GLU A 78 -11.43 4.50 -6.55
N SER A 79 -12.09 4.46 -5.39
CA SER A 79 -12.82 5.60 -4.81
C SER A 79 -11.95 6.85 -4.61
N CYS A 80 -10.62 6.70 -4.57
CA CYS A 80 -9.67 7.79 -4.40
C CYS A 80 -9.04 8.29 -5.71
N ARG A 81 -9.27 7.62 -6.85
CA ARG A 81 -8.67 7.96 -8.16
C ARG A 81 -9.57 8.83 -9.06
N LYS A 82 -10.70 9.32 -8.54
CA LYS A 82 -11.64 10.18 -9.27
C LYS A 82 -11.19 11.63 -9.35
#